data_AF-A0A3M1QCC5-F1
#
_entry.id   AF-A0A3M1QCC5-F1
#
_cell.length_a   1.000
_cell.length_b   1.000
_cell.length_c   1.000
_cell.angle_alpha   90.00
_cell.angle_beta   90.00
_cell.angle_gamma   90.00
#
_symmetry.space_group_name_H-M   'P 1'
#
loop_
_entity.id
_entity.type
_entity.pdbx_description
1 polymer ?
#
loop_
_entity_poly.entity_id
_entity_poly.type
_entity_poly.pdbx_seq_one_letter_code
_entity_poly.pdbx_strand_id
1 'polypeptide(L)'
;MEKPLTILYTANIRGDLHLLPRMFAFIKHLKRDTRIAPTRVLLLDLGNACAPSSWHCAVTGGRSTLIVLDAMGYAAADVSAYLTDEGREKLTGIVSLALIDAVHWWQSDALAVIHRTEQMHDNKLNIITQAADITRLDGNVLHLAAVDARQIGIAQIALNGDSYTLFGDDILAMPAHTFPEPTIAASVEFVISEARYAQRRRDS
;
A
#
# COMPACT_ATOMS: atom_id res chain seq x y z
N MET A 1 -11.83 16.95 19.06
CA MET A 1 -10.89 17.15 17.94
C MET A 1 -10.41 15.77 17.53
N GLU A 2 -10.71 15.34 16.31
CA GLU A 2 -10.20 14.06 15.81
C GLU A 2 -8.67 14.10 15.75
N LYS A 3 -8.03 12.96 16.01
CA LYS A 3 -6.58 12.86 15.87
C LYS A 3 -6.24 13.02 14.38
N PRO A 4 -5.19 13.78 14.03
CA PRO A 4 -4.74 13.85 12.64
C PRO A 4 -4.46 12.44 12.09
N LEU A 5 -4.60 12.31 10.78
CA LEU A 5 -4.32 11.10 10.01
C LEU A 5 -3.00 11.31 9.25
N THR A 6 -2.06 10.39 9.43
CA THR A 6 -0.89 10.26 8.56
C THR A 6 -1.10 9.08 7.63
N ILE A 7 -0.90 9.30 6.34
CA ILE A 7 -0.89 8.25 5.33
C ILE A 7 0.57 8.06 4.94
N LEU A 8 1.07 6.83 5.10
CA LEU A 8 2.34 6.42 4.51
C LEU A 8 2.02 5.52 3.33
N TYR A 9 2.61 5.82 2.18
CA TYR A 9 2.29 5.10 0.96
C TYR A 9 3.52 4.69 0.15
N THR A 10 3.37 3.58 -0.56
CA THR A 10 4.38 3.00 -1.46
C THR A 10 3.79 2.79 -2.85
N ALA A 11 4.66 2.53 -3.83
CA ALA A 11 4.27 2.08 -5.15
C ALA A 11 5.44 1.35 -5.80
N ASN A 12 5.20 0.74 -6.96
CA ASN A 12 6.26 0.32 -7.88
C ASN A 12 7.26 -0.68 -7.29
N ILE A 13 6.87 -1.50 -6.31
CA ILE A 13 7.70 -2.57 -5.74
C ILE A 13 8.04 -3.62 -6.82
N ARG A 14 7.14 -3.84 -7.79
CA ARG A 14 7.35 -4.68 -8.99
C ARG A 14 7.82 -6.11 -8.70
N GLY A 15 7.42 -6.64 -7.55
CA GLY A 15 7.80 -7.98 -7.10
C GLY A 15 9.19 -8.07 -6.46
N ASP A 16 9.85 -6.97 -6.08
CA ASP A 16 11.08 -7.05 -5.31
C ASP A 16 10.77 -7.42 -3.84
N LEU A 17 10.63 -8.72 -3.55
CA LEU A 17 10.35 -9.20 -2.19
C LEU A 17 11.52 -8.95 -1.22
N HIS A 18 12.76 -8.81 -1.72
CA HIS A 18 13.93 -8.54 -0.86
C HIS A 18 13.93 -7.11 -0.31
N LEU A 19 13.21 -6.20 -0.97
CA LEU A 19 13.03 -4.83 -0.53
C LEU A 19 12.14 -4.72 0.71
N LEU A 20 11.09 -5.55 0.80
CA LEU A 20 10.00 -5.40 1.77
C LEU A 20 10.43 -5.46 3.24
N PRO A 21 11.32 -6.38 3.68
CA PRO A 21 11.80 -6.38 5.06
C PRO A 21 12.48 -5.07 5.45
N ARG A 22 13.25 -4.47 4.55
CA ARG A 22 13.95 -3.20 4.78
C ARG A 22 12.99 -2.03 4.77
N MET A 23 12.06 -2.04 3.82
CA MET A 23 10.98 -1.05 3.74
C MET A 23 10.14 -1.04 5.03
N PHE A 24 9.79 -2.22 5.56
CA PHE A 24 9.05 -2.32 6.81
C PHE A 24 9.83 -1.77 8.02
N ALA A 25 11.14 -2.05 8.09
CA ALA A 25 12.00 -1.46 9.12
C ALA A 25 11.98 0.08 9.04
N PHE A 26 12.03 0.64 7.84
CA PHE A 26 11.96 2.08 7.63
C PHE A 26 10.58 2.65 8.02
N ILE A 27 9.48 1.99 7.63
CA ILE A 27 8.12 2.36 8.04
C ILE A 27 7.98 2.34 9.58
N LYS A 28 8.53 1.34 10.27
CA LYS A 28 8.54 1.28 11.75
C LYS A 28 9.30 2.45 12.36
N HIS A 29 10.39 2.90 11.74
CA HIS A 29 11.12 4.08 12.17
C HIS A 29 10.27 5.35 11.99
N LEU A 30 9.67 5.53 10.81
CA LEU A 30 8.78 6.68 10.52
C LEU A 30 7.60 6.75 11.49
N LYS A 31 6.95 5.61 11.80
CA LYS A 31 5.83 5.56 12.77
C LYS A 31 6.23 6.01 14.20
N ARG A 32 7.54 6.05 14.52
CA ARG A 32 8.07 6.52 15.81
C ARG A 32 8.59 7.96 15.75
N ASP A 33 8.71 8.54 14.55
CA ASP A 33 9.11 9.93 14.37
C ASP A 33 8.07 10.86 15.01
N THR A 34 8.53 11.82 15.81
CA THR A 34 7.66 12.78 16.51
C THR A 34 6.88 13.70 15.56
N ARG A 35 7.27 13.78 14.29
CA ARG A 35 6.50 14.47 13.24
C ARG A 35 5.26 13.67 12.81
N ILE A 36 5.27 12.35 13.03
CA ILE A 36 4.19 11.43 12.67
C ILE A 36 3.41 10.99 13.91
N ALA A 37 4.07 10.72 15.04
CA ALA A 37 3.38 10.44 16.30
C ALA A 37 2.81 11.74 16.91
N PRO A 38 1.63 11.74 17.56
CA PRO A 38 0.77 10.59 17.94
C PRO A 38 -0.41 10.36 16.97
N THR A 39 -0.24 10.63 15.68
CA THR A 39 -1.33 10.53 14.69
C THR A 39 -1.76 9.09 14.42
N ARG A 40 -3.01 8.91 13.94
CA ARG A 40 -3.44 7.62 13.37
C ARG A 40 -2.65 7.42 12.07
N VAL A 41 -2.06 6.25 11.87
CA VAL A 41 -1.31 5.94 10.63
C VAL A 41 -2.07 4.95 9.76
N LEU A 42 -2.26 5.28 8.49
CA LEU A 42 -2.78 4.41 7.44
C LEU A 42 -1.65 4.05 6.47
N LEU A 43 -1.52 2.77 6.13
CA LEU A 43 -0.54 2.26 5.15
C LEU A 43 -1.25 1.90 3.85
N LEU A 44 -0.79 2.45 2.73
CA LEU A 44 -1.38 2.23 1.41
C LEU A 44 -0.32 1.86 0.37
N ASP A 45 -0.67 1.03 -0.60
CA ASP A 45 0.13 0.83 -1.81
C ASP A 45 -0.64 1.36 -3.03
N LEU A 46 0.01 2.23 -3.81
CA LEU A 46 -0.57 2.90 -4.99
C LEU A 46 -0.44 2.05 -6.26
N GLY A 47 0.00 0.80 -6.13
CA GLY A 47 0.01 -0.19 -7.18
C GLY A 47 1.37 -0.50 -7.77
N ASN A 48 1.34 -1.37 -8.78
CA ASN A 48 2.53 -2.03 -9.34
C ASN A 48 3.35 -2.78 -8.29
N ALA A 49 2.71 -3.34 -7.25
CA ALA A 49 3.41 -4.12 -6.23
C ALA A 49 3.98 -5.44 -6.80
N CYS A 50 3.35 -5.99 -7.85
CA CYS A 50 3.84 -7.13 -8.61
C CYS A 50 4.07 -6.73 -10.08
N ALA A 51 5.03 -7.38 -10.73
CA ALA A 51 5.27 -7.26 -12.17
C ALA A 51 5.35 -8.64 -12.83
N PRO A 52 4.79 -8.86 -14.03
CA PRO A 52 4.86 -10.14 -14.73
C PRO A 52 6.30 -10.63 -15.00
N SER A 53 7.27 -9.73 -15.03
CA SER A 53 8.69 -10.05 -15.18
C SER A 53 9.30 -10.71 -13.94
N SER A 54 8.68 -10.59 -12.76
CA SER A 54 9.10 -11.33 -11.58
C SER A 54 8.49 -12.72 -11.58
N TRP A 55 9.33 -13.77 -11.48
CA TRP A 55 8.90 -15.16 -11.62
C TRP A 55 7.80 -15.54 -10.63
N HIS A 56 7.89 -15.12 -9.36
CA HIS A 56 6.88 -15.45 -8.36
C HIS A 56 5.57 -14.70 -8.62
N CYS A 57 5.63 -13.48 -9.16
CA CYS A 57 4.44 -12.75 -9.60
C CYS A 57 3.75 -13.48 -10.74
N ALA A 58 4.50 -13.93 -11.76
CA ALA A 58 3.96 -14.70 -12.88
C ALA A 58 3.33 -16.02 -12.43
N VAL A 59 4.02 -16.78 -11.57
CA VAL A 59 3.52 -18.07 -11.07
C VAL A 59 2.29 -17.86 -10.19
N THR A 60 2.29 -16.85 -9.31
CA THR A 60 1.18 -16.62 -8.40
C THR A 60 0.05 -15.79 -9.00
N GLY A 61 0.19 -15.24 -10.21
CA GLY A 61 -0.80 -14.32 -10.79
C GLY A 61 -0.92 -13.03 -9.99
N GLY A 62 0.22 -12.44 -9.58
CA GLY A 62 0.27 -11.15 -8.88
C GLY A 62 0.07 -11.19 -7.36
N ARG A 63 -0.30 -12.34 -6.78
CA ARG A 63 -0.70 -12.46 -5.36
C ARG A 63 0.45 -12.41 -4.35
N SER A 64 1.63 -12.87 -4.74
CA SER A 64 2.78 -13.06 -3.82
C SER A 64 3.15 -11.79 -3.02
N THR A 65 3.29 -10.64 -3.67
CA THR A 65 3.63 -9.39 -2.95
C THR A 65 2.52 -8.96 -1.98
N LEU A 66 1.25 -9.15 -2.36
CA LEU A 66 0.10 -8.73 -1.56
C LEU A 66 0.05 -9.42 -0.18
N ILE A 67 0.43 -10.70 -0.12
CA ILE A 67 0.51 -11.44 1.14
C ILE A 67 1.54 -10.81 2.09
N VAL A 68 2.67 -10.34 1.56
CA VAL A 68 3.71 -9.71 2.39
C VAL A 68 3.28 -8.29 2.81
N LEU A 69 2.62 -7.53 1.93
CA LEU A 69 2.06 -6.22 2.28
C LEU A 69 0.99 -6.33 3.39
N ASP A 70 0.15 -7.35 3.34
CA ASP A 70 -0.82 -7.66 4.41
C ASP A 70 -0.10 -7.92 5.74
N ALA A 71 0.96 -8.75 5.73
CA ALA A 71 1.78 -9.00 6.92
C ALA A 71 2.50 -7.75 7.46
N MET A 72 2.79 -6.77 6.60
CA MET A 72 3.32 -5.46 6.99
C MET A 72 2.26 -4.51 7.57
N GLY A 73 0.97 -4.90 7.53
CA GLY A 73 -0.16 -4.13 8.05
C GLY A 73 -0.63 -3.03 7.10
N TYR A 74 -0.51 -3.24 5.79
CA TYR A 74 -1.15 -2.37 4.80
C TYR A 74 -2.67 -2.48 4.89
N ALA A 75 -3.36 -1.35 4.79
CA ALA A 75 -4.82 -1.31 4.83
C ALA A 75 -5.42 -1.55 3.43
N ALA A 76 -4.79 -1.00 2.40
CA ALA A 76 -5.22 -1.19 1.02
C ALA A 76 -4.04 -1.17 0.03
N ALA A 77 -4.22 -1.84 -1.11
CA ALA A 77 -3.30 -1.82 -2.24
C ALA A 77 -4.08 -1.69 -3.56
N ASP A 78 -3.62 -0.84 -4.46
CA ASP A 78 -4.13 -0.78 -5.83
C ASP A 78 -3.63 -1.98 -6.63
N VAL A 79 -4.56 -2.79 -7.11
CA VAL A 79 -4.28 -4.03 -7.84
C VAL A 79 -4.72 -3.97 -9.30
N SER A 80 -5.25 -2.84 -9.74
CA SER A 80 -5.90 -2.64 -11.05
C SER A 80 -5.03 -3.05 -12.24
N ALA A 81 -3.70 -2.91 -12.12
CA ALA A 81 -2.77 -3.16 -13.21
C ALA A 81 -2.30 -4.63 -13.34
N TYR A 82 -2.48 -5.47 -12.32
CA TYR A 82 -1.80 -6.78 -12.29
C TYR A 82 -2.54 -7.95 -11.65
N LEU A 83 -3.64 -7.72 -10.92
CA LEU A 83 -4.41 -8.81 -10.30
C LEU A 83 -5.69 -9.06 -11.11
N THR A 84 -5.90 -10.31 -11.52
CA THR A 84 -7.14 -10.74 -12.18
C THR A 84 -8.25 -11.02 -11.15
N ASP A 85 -9.50 -11.10 -11.59
CA ASP A 85 -10.64 -11.46 -10.73
C ASP A 85 -10.44 -12.85 -10.07
N GLU A 86 -9.96 -13.84 -10.83
CA GLU A 86 -9.62 -15.15 -10.28
C GLU A 86 -8.49 -15.06 -9.23
N GLY A 87 -7.50 -14.19 -9.44
CA GLY A 87 -6.45 -13.92 -8.48
C GLY A 87 -6.99 -13.28 -7.19
N ARG A 88 -7.91 -12.34 -7.31
CA ARG A 88 -8.63 -11.70 -6.20
C ARG A 88 -9.43 -12.71 -5.40
N GLU A 89 -10.21 -13.57 -6.06
CA GLU A 89 -11.02 -14.59 -5.40
C GLU A 89 -10.15 -15.52 -4.54
N LYS A 90 -8.98 -15.91 -5.06
CA LYS A 90 -8.01 -16.74 -4.33
C LYS A 90 -7.34 -16.04 -3.14
N LEU A 91 -7.51 -14.73 -2.96
CA LEU A 91 -7.03 -13.99 -1.79
C LEU A 91 -8.13 -13.76 -0.75
N THR A 92 -9.40 -14.02 -1.10
CA THR A 92 -10.53 -13.89 -0.18
C THR A 92 -10.33 -14.74 1.06
N GLY A 93 -10.36 -14.12 2.24
CA GLY A 93 -10.15 -14.79 3.53
C GLY A 93 -8.70 -15.17 3.84
N ILE A 94 -7.76 -14.88 2.94
CA ILE A 94 -6.32 -15.08 3.16
C ILE A 94 -5.65 -13.80 3.65
N VAL A 95 -6.01 -12.66 3.06
CA VAL A 95 -5.47 -11.34 3.43
C VAL A 95 -6.58 -10.46 4.01
N SER A 96 -6.21 -9.57 4.92
CA SER A 96 -7.10 -8.50 5.43
C SER A 96 -6.96 -7.21 4.61
N LEU A 97 -5.86 -7.07 3.87
CA LEU A 97 -5.56 -6.02 2.92
C LEU A 97 -6.68 -5.85 1.89
N ALA A 98 -7.24 -4.64 1.80
CA ALA A 98 -8.21 -4.33 0.77
C ALA A 98 -7.54 -4.22 -0.60
N LEU A 99 -8.14 -4.86 -1.60
CA LEU A 99 -7.63 -4.93 -2.96
C LEU A 99 -8.43 -3.95 -3.83
N ILE A 100 -7.86 -2.79 -4.13
CA ILE A 100 -8.54 -1.65 -4.76
C ILE A 100 -8.41 -1.73 -6.29
N ASP A 101 -9.50 -1.49 -7.00
CA ASP A 101 -9.52 -1.34 -8.46
C ASP A 101 -10.72 -0.47 -8.91
N ALA A 102 -11.00 -0.46 -10.20
CA ALA A 102 -12.09 0.32 -10.80
C ALA A 102 -13.51 -0.04 -10.31
N VAL A 103 -13.69 -1.16 -9.60
CA VAL A 103 -14.97 -1.67 -9.09
C VAL A 103 -14.94 -1.82 -7.57
N HIS A 104 -13.80 -2.17 -7.00
CA HIS A 104 -13.61 -2.45 -5.58
C HIS A 104 -12.93 -1.28 -4.86
N TRP A 105 -13.51 -0.86 -3.75
CA TRP A 105 -13.01 0.21 -2.89
C TRP A 105 -13.00 -0.25 -1.42
N TRP A 106 -12.37 0.54 -0.56
CA TRP A 106 -12.33 0.30 0.87
C TRP A 106 -12.81 1.51 1.66
N GLN A 107 -13.42 1.28 2.81
CA GLN A 107 -13.82 2.35 3.72
C GLN A 107 -13.67 1.99 5.19
N SER A 108 -13.55 3.04 5.99
CA SER A 108 -13.61 3.04 7.44
C SER A 108 -14.18 4.39 7.87
N ASP A 109 -15.27 4.42 8.64
CA ASP A 109 -15.94 5.61 9.18
C ASP A 109 -15.87 6.88 8.29
N ALA A 110 -14.85 7.71 8.45
CA ALA A 110 -14.65 8.97 7.72
C ALA A 110 -13.83 8.88 6.43
N LEU A 111 -13.36 7.69 6.04
CA LEU A 111 -12.40 7.47 4.94
C LEU A 111 -13.00 6.56 3.86
N ALA A 112 -12.66 6.85 2.61
CA ALA A 112 -12.80 5.97 1.47
C ALA A 112 -11.47 5.92 0.69
N VAL A 113 -10.96 4.74 0.37
CA VAL A 113 -9.81 4.53 -0.51
C VAL A 113 -10.35 3.97 -1.82
N ILE A 114 -10.11 4.70 -2.90
CA ILE A 114 -10.72 4.47 -4.21
C ILE A 114 -9.67 4.55 -5.31
N HIS A 115 -9.91 3.90 -6.44
CA HIS A 115 -8.96 3.90 -7.55
C HIS A 115 -8.95 5.24 -8.30
N ARG A 116 -10.13 5.83 -8.52
CA ARG A 116 -10.32 7.04 -9.32
C ARG A 116 -11.50 7.89 -8.83
N THR A 117 -11.55 9.14 -9.25
CA THR A 117 -12.52 10.16 -8.77
C THR A 117 -13.98 9.83 -9.07
N GLU A 118 -14.27 8.98 -10.04
CA GLU A 118 -15.65 8.57 -10.37
C GLU A 118 -16.29 7.70 -9.27
N GLN A 119 -15.50 7.23 -8.30
CA GLN A 119 -15.94 6.42 -7.16
C GLN A 119 -16.05 7.26 -5.87
N MET A 120 -16.12 8.59 -5.95
CA MET A 120 -16.18 9.44 -4.76
C MET A 120 -17.40 9.14 -3.88
N HIS A 121 -17.16 9.21 -2.57
CA HIS A 121 -18.18 9.07 -1.54
C HIS A 121 -18.38 10.40 -0.80
N ASP A 122 -19.65 10.80 -0.67
CA ASP A 122 -20.04 12.00 0.05
C ASP A 122 -19.64 11.92 1.53
N ASN A 123 -19.27 13.06 2.11
CA ASN A 123 -18.93 13.23 3.53
C ASN A 123 -17.75 12.38 4.05
N LYS A 124 -16.93 11.82 3.15
CA LYS A 124 -15.70 11.09 3.50
C LYS A 124 -14.47 11.78 2.91
N LEU A 125 -13.31 11.58 3.53
CA LEU A 125 -12.03 11.81 2.86
C LEU A 125 -11.82 10.69 1.83
N ASN A 126 -11.84 11.05 0.55
CA ASN A 126 -11.60 10.16 -0.57
C ASN A 126 -10.10 10.16 -0.90
N ILE A 127 -9.42 9.04 -0.74
CA ILE A 127 -8.01 8.87 -1.03
C ILE A 127 -7.88 8.13 -2.37
N ILE A 128 -7.34 8.80 -3.38
CA ILE A 128 -7.16 8.23 -4.72
C ILE A 128 -5.86 7.42 -4.75
N THR A 129 -5.93 6.14 -5.14
CA THR A 129 -4.75 5.28 -5.24
C THR A 129 -4.01 5.43 -6.56
N GLN A 130 -4.66 5.95 -7.61
CA GLN A 130 -3.94 6.37 -8.82
C GLN A 130 -3.00 7.54 -8.48
N ALA A 131 -1.69 7.31 -8.66
CA ALA A 131 -0.67 8.31 -8.40
C ALA A 131 -0.87 9.58 -9.26
N ALA A 132 -0.61 10.73 -8.64
CA ALA A 132 -0.62 12.05 -9.26
C ALA A 132 0.80 12.64 -9.34
N ASP A 133 0.96 13.78 -10.01
CA ASP A 133 2.27 14.46 -10.10
C ASP A 133 2.72 15.04 -8.76
N ILE A 134 1.76 15.48 -7.92
CA ILE A 134 1.99 16.06 -6.60
C ILE A 134 0.96 15.57 -5.59
N THR A 135 1.33 15.58 -4.31
CA THR A 135 0.38 15.35 -3.21
C THR A 135 -0.45 16.60 -3.03
N ARG A 136 -1.78 16.48 -3.05
CA ARG A 136 -2.68 17.62 -2.85
C ARG A 136 -4.03 17.17 -2.33
N LEU A 137 -4.72 18.08 -1.65
CA LEU A 137 -6.07 17.89 -1.15
C LEU A 137 -7.01 18.89 -1.81
N ASP A 138 -7.92 18.38 -2.64
CA ASP A 138 -8.95 19.16 -3.33
C ASP A 138 -10.30 18.93 -2.64
N GLY A 139 -10.63 19.79 -1.66
CA GLY A 139 -11.81 19.61 -0.82
C GLY A 139 -11.68 18.38 0.08
N ASN A 140 -12.44 17.31 -0.22
CA ASN A 140 -12.36 16.03 0.47
C ASN A 140 -11.66 14.93 -0.36
N VAL A 141 -10.94 15.30 -1.43
CA VAL A 141 -10.25 14.36 -2.30
C VAL A 141 -8.74 14.52 -2.16
N LEU A 142 -8.08 13.50 -1.63
CA LEU A 142 -6.63 13.43 -1.49
C LEU A 142 -6.03 12.70 -2.69
N HIS A 143 -5.19 13.43 -3.43
CA HIS A 143 -4.31 12.89 -4.45
C HIS A 143 -2.92 12.68 -3.84
N LEU A 144 -2.31 11.53 -4.10
CA LEU A 144 -0.99 11.17 -3.60
C LEU A 144 0.04 11.22 -4.74
N ALA A 145 1.21 11.81 -4.50
CA ALA A 145 2.26 11.89 -5.50
C ALA A 145 2.78 10.50 -5.92
N ALA A 146 3.34 10.41 -7.12
CA ALA A 146 4.08 9.22 -7.55
C ALA A 146 5.34 9.01 -6.69
N VAL A 147 5.62 7.75 -6.36
CA VAL A 147 6.83 7.33 -5.63
C VAL A 147 7.51 6.16 -6.31
N ASP A 148 8.83 6.13 -6.23
CA ASP A 148 9.65 5.01 -6.68
C ASP A 148 9.62 3.86 -5.66
N ALA A 149 10.03 2.66 -6.10
CA ALA A 149 10.05 1.44 -5.28
C ALA A 149 10.69 1.62 -3.90
N ARG A 150 11.73 2.46 -3.80
CA ARG A 150 12.53 2.67 -2.58
C ARG A 150 12.15 3.95 -1.84
N GLN A 151 11.02 4.55 -2.16
CA GLN A 151 10.52 5.76 -1.51
C GLN A 151 9.27 5.44 -0.68
N ILE A 152 9.06 6.23 0.36
CA ILE A 152 7.84 6.26 1.14
C ILE A 152 7.27 7.67 1.04
N GLY A 153 6.08 7.78 0.48
CA GLY A 153 5.34 9.02 0.49
C GLY A 153 4.62 9.21 1.83
N ILE A 154 4.46 10.46 2.22
CA ILE A 154 3.80 10.88 3.46
C ILE A 154 2.75 11.93 3.09
N ALA A 155 1.55 11.79 3.65
CA ALA A 155 0.54 12.85 3.63
C ALA A 155 -0.12 12.95 5.00
N GLN A 156 -0.20 14.16 5.55
CA GLN A 156 -0.72 14.42 6.89
C GLN A 156 -1.95 15.32 6.80
N ILE A 157 -3.08 14.76 7.23
CA ILE A 157 -4.41 15.37 7.11
C ILE A 157 -4.98 15.62 8.50
N ALA A 158 -5.56 16.80 8.71
CA ALA A 158 -6.36 17.12 9.88
C ALA A 158 -7.79 17.47 9.48
N LEU A 159 -8.75 17.10 10.32
CA LEU A 159 -10.13 17.56 10.21
C LEU A 159 -10.31 18.81 11.08
N ASN A 160 -10.52 19.96 10.45
CA ASN A 160 -10.74 21.26 11.07
C ASN A 160 -12.20 21.69 10.86
N GLY A 161 -13.03 21.47 11.89
CA GLY A 161 -14.49 21.59 11.73
C GLY A 161 -14.99 20.53 10.74
N ASP A 162 -15.61 20.97 9.66
CA ASP A 162 -16.14 20.09 8.59
C ASP A 162 -15.21 20.02 7.36
N SER A 163 -14.00 20.56 7.46
CA SER A 163 -13.06 20.65 6.35
C SER A 163 -11.77 19.89 6.62
N TYR A 164 -11.31 19.12 5.63
CA TYR A 164 -10.00 18.49 5.67
C TYR A 164 -8.91 19.50 5.29
N THR A 165 -7.75 19.39 5.93
CA THR A 165 -6.57 20.21 5.60
C THR A 165 -5.36 19.30 5.48
N LEU A 166 -4.68 19.37 4.34
CA LEU A 166 -3.33 18.82 4.16
C LEU A 166 -2.34 19.81 4.77
N PHE A 167 -1.70 19.42 5.87
CA PHE A 167 -0.76 20.29 6.58
C PHE A 167 0.70 19.84 6.46
N GLY A 168 0.95 18.70 5.81
CA GLY A 168 2.29 18.24 5.50
C GLY A 168 2.27 17.08 4.51
N ASP A 169 3.23 17.07 3.60
CA ASP A 169 3.52 15.98 2.69
C ASP A 169 5.04 15.91 2.45
N ASP A 170 5.54 14.72 2.16
CA ASP A 170 6.96 14.49 1.88
C ASP A 170 7.12 13.17 1.10
N ILE A 171 8.25 13.02 0.41
CA ILE A 171 8.68 11.75 -0.21
C ILE A 171 10.07 11.43 0.29
N LEU A 172 10.16 10.40 1.13
CA LEU A 172 11.41 10.00 1.75
C LEU A 172 12.02 8.80 1.03
N ALA A 173 13.26 8.96 0.57
CA ALA A 173 14.04 7.83 0.09
C ALA A 173 14.46 6.94 1.27
N MET A 174 14.22 5.63 1.14
CA MET A 174 14.67 4.65 2.11
C MET A 174 16.22 4.60 2.11
N PRO A 175 16.88 4.75 3.27
CA PRO A 175 18.33 4.68 3.35
C PRO A 175 18.91 3.38 2.77
N ALA A 176 20.01 3.50 2.03
CA ALA A 176 20.67 2.37 1.39
C ALA A 176 21.18 1.30 2.36
N HIS A 177 21.35 1.65 3.65
CA HIS A 177 21.84 0.78 4.70
C HIS A 177 20.77 0.33 5.71
N THR A 178 19.48 0.54 5.42
CA THR A 178 18.40 0.05 6.30
C THR A 178 18.48 -1.47 6.42
N PHE A 179 18.63 -1.97 7.65
CA PHE A 179 18.64 -3.40 7.94
C PHE A 179 17.25 -4.02 7.73
N PRO A 180 17.16 -5.27 7.23
CA PRO A 180 15.88 -5.96 7.04
C PRO A 180 15.22 -6.29 8.38
N GLU A 181 13.90 -6.20 8.43
CA GLU A 181 13.11 -6.62 9.58
C GLU A 181 12.90 -8.15 9.58
N PRO A 182 13.32 -8.88 10.64
CA PRO A 182 13.31 -10.35 10.63
C PRO A 182 11.93 -11.00 10.49
N THR A 183 10.88 -10.40 11.05
CA THR A 183 9.53 -10.95 11.00
C THR A 183 8.99 -10.94 9.57
N ILE A 184 9.26 -9.87 8.81
CA ILE A 184 8.84 -9.79 7.40
C ILE A 184 9.73 -10.65 6.51
N ALA A 185 11.01 -10.85 6.85
CA ALA A 185 11.88 -11.78 6.13
C ALA A 185 11.30 -13.21 6.12
N ALA A 186 10.75 -13.67 7.24
CA ALA A 186 10.08 -14.98 7.30
C ALA A 186 8.85 -15.08 6.39
N SER A 187 8.03 -14.02 6.32
CA SER A 187 6.89 -13.96 5.39
C SER A 187 7.34 -14.02 3.92
N VAL A 188 8.44 -13.36 3.59
CA VAL A 188 9.04 -13.42 2.24
C VAL A 188 9.51 -14.84 1.90
N GLU A 189 10.22 -15.50 2.80
CA GLU A 189 10.68 -16.88 2.61
C GLU A 189 9.51 -17.85 2.40
N PHE A 190 8.45 -17.71 3.19
CA PHE A 190 7.22 -18.48 3.04
C PHE A 190 6.61 -18.29 1.64
N VAL A 191 6.41 -17.05 1.20
CA VAL A 191 5.83 -16.74 -0.11
C VAL A 191 6.69 -17.30 -1.26
N ILE A 192 8.02 -17.21 -1.14
CA ILE A 192 8.94 -17.79 -2.14
C ILE A 192 8.80 -19.31 -2.18
N SER A 193 8.72 -19.97 -1.03
CA SER A 193 8.53 -21.43 -0.95
C SER A 193 7.22 -21.87 -1.61
N GLU A 194 6.11 -21.19 -1.29
CA GLU A 194 4.80 -21.47 -1.88
C GLU A 194 4.77 -21.23 -3.39
N ALA A 195 5.40 -20.15 -3.87
CA ALA A 195 5.52 -19.89 -5.30
C ALA A 195 6.32 -20.99 -6.01
N ARG A 196 7.43 -21.49 -5.42
CA ARG A 196 8.19 -22.62 -5.97
C ARG A 196 7.38 -23.91 -5.99
N TYR A 197 6.59 -24.17 -4.95
CA TYR A 197 5.71 -25.33 -4.92
C TYR A 197 4.63 -25.26 -6.01
N ALA A 198 3.99 -24.10 -6.18
CA ALA A 198 3.02 -23.87 -7.25
C ALA A 198 3.63 -24.03 -8.65
N GLN A 199 4.86 -23.57 -8.85
CA GLN A 199 5.58 -23.76 -10.11
C GLN A 199 5.80 -25.25 -10.43
N ARG A 200 6.35 -26.01 -9.47
CA ARG A 200 6.60 -27.45 -9.65
C ARG A 200 5.33 -28.24 -10.01
N ARG A 201 4.18 -27.83 -9.46
CA ARG A 201 2.87 -28.45 -9.78
C ARG A 201 2.34 -28.12 -11.16
N ARG A 202 2.79 -27.03 -11.79
CA ARG A 202 2.42 -26.67 -13.17
C ARG A 202 3.31 -27.37 -14.19
N ASP A 203 4.56 -27.64 -13.81
CA ASP A 203 5.56 -28.28 -14.67
C ASP A 203 5.45 -29.82 -14.67
N SER A 204 4.65 -30.40 -13.75
CA SER A 204 4.36 -31.83 -13.64
C SER A 204 3.09 -32.22 -14.40
#